data_AF-A0A009ME80-F1
#
_entry.id   AF-A0A009ME80-F1
#
_cell.length_a   1.000
_cell.length_b   1.000
_cell.length_c   1.000
_cell.angle_alpha   90.00
_cell.angle_beta   90.00
_cell.angle_gamma   90.00
#
_symmetry.space_group_name_H-M   'P 1'
#
loop_
_entity.id
_entity.type
_entity.pdbx_description
1 polymer ?
#
loop_
_entity_poly.entity_id
_entity_poly.type
_entity_poly.pdbx_seq_one_letter_code
_entity_poly.pdbx_strand_id
1 'polypeptide(L)'
;MDSTGLKFLGGGEWKCKKHGSEYRRQSRKLHIAIEAETLQIRTVQLTTNNVSDSQVLEDLLSQVPLDERIDSVYTDGAYDTKHCRQVILNRDAHAVIPPRKNTKPRKD
;
A
#
# COMPACT_ATOMS: atom_id res chain seq x y z
N MET A 1 6.74 2.91 0.95
CA MET A 1 5.30 2.66 0.91
C MET A 1 5.09 1.17 0.82
N ASP A 2 4.25 0.64 1.70
CA ASP A 2 3.89 -0.78 1.70
C ASP A 2 2.52 -0.97 2.33
N SER A 3 1.92 -2.13 2.09
CA SER A 3 0.66 -2.55 2.70
C SER A 3 0.87 -3.70 3.67
N THR A 4 0.12 -3.70 4.77
CA THR A 4 0.13 -4.80 5.73
C THR A 4 -1.28 -5.23 6.11
N GLY A 5 -1.45 -6.51 6.42
CA GLY A 5 -2.72 -7.06 6.85
C GLY A 5 -3.04 -6.70 8.30
N LEU A 6 -4.05 -5.86 8.52
CA LEU A 6 -4.60 -5.57 9.85
C LEU A 6 -5.74 -6.55 10.15
N LYS A 7 -5.60 -7.32 11.23
CA LYS A 7 -6.64 -8.26 11.70
C LYS A 7 -7.52 -7.59 12.75
N PHE A 8 -8.85 -7.62 12.55
CA PHE A 8 -9.79 -7.16 13.56
C PHE A 8 -10.11 -8.32 14.50
N LEU A 9 -9.63 -8.21 15.74
CA LEU A 9 -9.99 -9.13 16.81
C LEU A 9 -11.22 -8.55 17.51
N GLY A 10 -12.35 -9.25 17.45
CA GLY A 10 -13.60 -8.87 18.11
C GLY A 10 -14.13 -9.98 19.02
N GLY A 11 -15.18 -9.72 19.80
CA GLY A 11 -15.79 -10.71 20.71
C GLY A 11 -16.25 -12.01 20.03
N GLY A 12 -16.45 -11.98 18.70
CA GLY A 12 -16.72 -13.16 17.87
C GLY A 12 -15.55 -14.15 17.78
N GLU A 13 -14.30 -13.73 18.04
CA GLU A 13 -13.14 -14.62 17.99
C GLU A 13 -13.07 -15.59 19.18
N TRP A 14 -13.42 -15.12 20.38
CA TRP A 14 -13.58 -16.01 21.53
C TRP A 14 -14.69 -17.03 21.27
N LYS A 15 -15.83 -16.57 20.73
CA LYS A 15 -16.95 -17.45 20.35
C LYS A 15 -16.57 -18.43 19.24
N CYS A 16 -15.82 -18.01 18.22
CA CYS A 16 -15.32 -18.91 17.16
C CYS A 16 -14.33 -19.95 17.70
N LYS A 17 -13.44 -19.54 18.60
CA LYS A 17 -12.49 -20.45 19.26
C LYS A 17 -13.20 -21.47 20.14
N LYS A 18 -14.34 -21.12 20.74
CA LYS A 18 -15.12 -22.00 21.65
C LYS A 18 -16.16 -22.86 20.95
N HIS A 19 -16.83 -22.36 19.91
CA HIS A 19 -18.04 -22.97 19.34
C HIS A 19 -17.96 -23.30 17.84
N GLY A 20 -16.78 -23.21 17.21
CA GLY A 20 -16.52 -23.84 15.92
C GLY A 20 -16.98 -23.07 14.67
N SER A 21 -17.95 -22.15 14.73
CA SER A 21 -18.26 -21.17 13.65
C SER A 21 -19.41 -20.24 14.08
N GLU A 22 -19.38 -18.93 13.86
CA GLU A 22 -20.08 -18.25 12.73
C GLU A 22 -19.49 -16.84 12.40
N TYR A 23 -18.23 -16.54 12.76
CA TYR A 23 -17.59 -15.25 12.49
C TYR A 23 -16.36 -15.42 11.59
N ARG A 24 -16.42 -14.99 10.33
CA ARG A 24 -15.23 -14.95 9.47
C ARG A 24 -14.26 -13.92 10.03
N ARG A 25 -13.01 -14.35 10.29
CA ARG A 25 -11.89 -13.43 10.52
C ARG A 25 -11.85 -12.40 9.39
N GLN A 26 -12.06 -11.14 9.73
CA GLN A 26 -11.92 -10.05 8.78
C GLN A 26 -10.55 -9.42 8.94
N SER A 27 -9.76 -9.45 7.88
CA SER A 27 -8.62 -8.55 7.72
C SER A 27 -9.00 -7.37 6.84
N ARG A 28 -8.24 -6.29 6.98
CA ARG A 28 -8.16 -5.17 6.05
C ARG A 28 -6.69 -4.94 5.70
N LYS A 29 -6.44 -4.22 4.63
CA LYS A 29 -5.08 -3.78 4.29
C LYS A 29 -4.87 -2.38 4.80
N LEU A 30 -3.80 -2.19 5.56
CA LEU A 30 -3.33 -0.90 6.02
C LEU A 30 -2.13 -0.52 5.14
N HIS A 31 -2.31 0.49 4.30
CA HIS A 31 -1.29 1.06 3.43
C HIS A 31 -0.68 2.26 4.12
N ILE A 32 0.65 2.29 4.24
CA ILE A 32 1.37 3.35 4.96
C ILE A 32 2.56 3.84 4.12
N ALA A 33 2.80 5.15 4.16
CA ALA A 33 4.04 5.78 3.72
C ALA A 33 4.73 6.47 4.90
N ILE A 34 6.04 6.27 4.99
CA ILE A 34 6.90 6.90 5.99
C ILE A 34 7.98 7.66 5.21
N GLU A 35 8.25 8.88 5.64
CA GLU A 35 9.38 9.66 5.14
C GLU A 35 10.70 9.08 5.66
N ALA A 36 11.67 8.89 4.76
CA ALA A 36 12.88 8.14 5.07
C ALA A 36 13.80 8.84 6.11
N GLU A 37 13.84 10.17 6.12
CA GLU A 37 14.73 10.93 6.99
C GLU A 37 14.14 11.15 8.39
N THR A 38 12.89 11.60 8.45
CA THR A 38 12.23 11.98 9.70
C THR A 38 11.50 10.82 10.38
N LEU A 39 11.28 9.72 9.65
CA LEU A 39 10.43 8.59 10.04
C LEU A 39 8.98 8.99 10.34
N GLN A 40 8.53 10.14 9.86
CA GLN A 40 7.14 10.56 10.01
C GLN A 40 6.23 9.79 9.06
N ILE A 41 5.06 9.38 9.57
CA ILE A 41 4.00 8.83 8.73
C ILE A 41 3.42 9.98 7.89
N ARG A 42 3.56 9.87 6.56
CA ARG A 42 3.09 10.87 5.62
C ARG A 42 1.69 10.56 5.10
N THR A 43 1.39 9.28 4.93
CA THR A 43 0.11 8.84 4.34
C THR A 43 -0.36 7.57 5.02
N VAL A 44 -1.67 7.42 5.16
CA VAL A 44 -2.29 6.20 5.67
C VAL A 44 -3.61 5.95 4.95
N GLN A 45 -3.86 4.68 4.58
CA GLN A 45 -5.14 4.30 4.02
C GLN A 45 -5.50 2.88 4.45
N LEU A 46 -6.73 2.70 4.92
CA LEU A 46 -7.27 1.40 5.28
C LEU A 46 -8.25 0.95 4.18
N THR A 47 -7.98 -0.17 3.53
CA THR A 47 -8.83 -0.71 2.47
C THR A 47 -9.32 -2.12 2.79
N THR A 48 -10.36 -2.55 2.10
CA THR A 48 -10.77 -3.96 2.07
C THR A 48 -9.71 -4.81 1.35
N ASN A 49 -9.72 -6.12 1.61
CA ASN A 49 -8.70 -7.04 1.08
C ASN A 49 -8.73 -7.22 -0.44
N ASN A 50 -9.84 -6.87 -1.09
CA ASN A 50 -10.01 -6.96 -2.55
C ASN A 50 -9.37 -5.79 -3.30
N VAL A 51 -8.91 -4.75 -2.60
CA VAL A 51 -8.18 -3.64 -3.22
C VAL A 51 -6.70 -4.03 -3.33
N SER A 52 -6.14 -3.94 -4.53
CA SER A 52 -4.71 -4.17 -4.75
C SER A 52 -3.89 -2.95 -4.40
N ASP A 53 -2.65 -3.15 -4.00
CA ASP A 53 -1.79 -2.09 -3.47
C ASP A 53 -1.51 -1.02 -4.52
N SER A 54 -1.38 -1.44 -5.79
CA SER A 54 -1.27 -0.55 -6.95
C SER A 54 -2.46 0.40 -7.16
N GLN A 55 -3.67 0.03 -6.72
CA GLN A 55 -4.87 0.88 -6.88
C GLN A 55 -4.92 2.02 -5.86
N VAL A 56 -4.14 1.92 -4.79
CA VAL A 56 -4.20 2.84 -3.64
C VAL A 56 -3.14 3.93 -3.75
N LEU A 57 -2.16 3.78 -4.63
CA LEU A 57 -0.99 4.66 -4.69
C LEU A 57 -1.34 6.13 -4.95
N GLU A 58 -2.28 6.40 -5.86
CA GLU A 58 -2.70 7.76 -6.19
C GLU A 58 -3.37 8.45 -4.99
N ASP A 59 -4.29 7.74 -4.33
CA ASP A 59 -4.93 8.21 -3.10
C ASP A 59 -3.91 8.50 -2.00
N LEU A 60 -2.89 7.63 -1.83
CA LEU A 60 -1.83 7.85 -0.85
C LEU A 60 -1.03 9.11 -1.16
N LEU A 61 -0.53 9.25 -2.40
CA LEU A 61 0.25 10.44 -2.77
C LEU A 61 -0.58 11.71 -2.65
N SER A 62 -1.90 11.66 -2.93
CA SER A 62 -2.81 12.81 -2.77
C SER A 62 -2.88 13.38 -1.34
N GLN A 63 -2.52 12.58 -0.33
CA GLN A 63 -2.47 13.03 1.07
C GLN A 63 -1.24 13.90 1.36
N VAL A 64 -0.18 13.77 0.56
CA VAL A 64 1.00 14.64 0.65
C VAL A 64 0.70 15.97 -0.06
N PRO A 65 0.85 17.12 0.61
CA PRO A 65 0.65 18.43 0.00
C PRO A 65 1.41 18.59 -1.32
N LEU A 66 0.84 19.32 -2.27
CA LEU A 66 1.44 19.48 -3.60
C LEU A 66 2.68 20.38 -3.61
N ASP A 67 2.79 21.26 -2.63
CA ASP A 67 3.96 22.12 -2.40
C ASP A 67 5.11 21.37 -1.71
N GLU A 68 4.86 20.17 -1.18
CA GLU A 68 5.89 19.31 -0.63
C GLU A 68 6.51 18.43 -1.72
N ARG A 69 7.82 18.58 -1.88
CA ARG A 69 8.59 17.84 -2.87
C ARG A 69 8.79 16.39 -2.43
N ILE A 70 8.51 15.45 -3.33
CA ILE A 70 8.81 14.03 -3.16
C ILE A 70 9.95 13.66 -4.11
N ASP A 71 11.14 13.37 -3.58
CA ASP A 71 12.27 13.02 -4.44
C ASP A 71 12.16 11.60 -5.02
N SER A 72 11.72 10.65 -4.20
CA SER A 72 11.65 9.25 -4.59
C SER A 72 10.57 8.50 -3.82
N VAL A 73 9.87 7.61 -4.51
CA VAL A 73 8.86 6.73 -3.93
C VAL A 73 9.39 5.31 -3.97
N TYR A 74 9.65 4.76 -2.79
CA TYR A 74 10.09 3.38 -2.59
C TYR A 74 8.86 2.49 -2.34
N THR A 75 8.68 1.48 -3.19
CA THR A 75 7.59 0.49 -3.07
C THR A 75 8.10 -0.90 -3.40
N ASP A 76 7.35 -1.93 -3.02
CA ASP A 76 7.62 -3.28 -3.47
C ASP A 76 7.14 -3.53 -4.91
N GLY A 77 7.36 -4.75 -5.40
CA GLY A 77 6.95 -5.13 -6.75
C GLY A 77 5.44 -5.12 -6.99
N ALA A 78 4.59 -5.08 -5.96
CA ALA A 78 3.13 -5.02 -6.11
C ALA A 78 2.69 -3.72 -6.82
N TYR A 79 3.47 -2.66 -6.67
CA TYR A 79 3.25 -1.34 -7.30
C TYR A 79 3.87 -1.20 -8.69
N ASP A 80 4.54 -2.23 -9.24
CA ASP A 80 5.15 -2.16 -10.58
C ASP A 80 4.09 -2.25 -11.71
N THR A 81 3.32 -1.18 -11.88
CA THR A 81 2.34 -1.02 -12.94
C THR A 81 2.59 0.27 -13.73
N LYS A 82 2.08 0.35 -14.98
CA LYS A 82 2.20 1.59 -15.78
C LYS A 82 1.53 2.77 -15.09
N HIS A 83 0.35 2.53 -14.52
CA HIS A 83 -0.42 3.55 -13.82
C HIS A 83 0.33 4.06 -12.58
N CYS A 84 0.86 3.16 -11.73
CA CYS A 84 1.64 3.58 -10.56
C CYS A 84 2.88 4.39 -10.94
N ARG A 85 3.61 3.97 -11.97
CA ARG A 85 4.76 4.74 -12.47
C ARG A 85 4.34 6.11 -12.98
N GLN A 86 3.23 6.22 -13.70
CA GLN A 86 2.70 7.51 -14.15
C GLN A 86 2.29 8.42 -12.98
N VAL A 87 1.63 7.86 -11.97
CA VAL A 87 1.20 8.59 -10.76
C VAL A 87 2.41 9.16 -10.01
N ILE A 88 3.50 8.39 -9.89
CA ILE A 88 4.76 8.86 -9.29
C ILE A 88 5.41 9.94 -10.16
N LEU A 89 5.44 9.74 -11.49
CA LEU A 89 5.97 10.73 -12.43
C LEU A 89 5.19 12.05 -12.41
N ASN A 90 3.86 12.00 -12.25
CA ASN A 90 3.03 13.21 -12.14
C ASN A 90 3.31 14.03 -10.88
N ARG A 91 4.01 13.45 -9.89
CA ARG A 91 4.53 14.13 -8.70
C ARG A 91 5.98 14.59 -8.85
N ASP A 92 6.53 14.54 -10.07
CA ASP A 92 7.94 14.80 -10.39
C ASP A 92 8.92 13.97 -9.54
N ALA A 93 8.50 12.78 -9.12
CA ALA A 93 9.26 11.89 -8.25
C ALA A 93 9.86 10.70 -9.01
N HIS A 94 10.94 10.14 -8.47
CA HIS A 94 11.53 8.91 -9.01
C HIS A 94 10.89 7.66 -8.40
N ALA A 95 10.45 6.72 -9.25
CA ALA A 95 9.91 5.44 -8.80
C ALA A 95 11.04 4.42 -8.55
N VAL A 96 11.26 4.06 -7.28
CA VAL A 96 12.23 3.03 -6.88
C VAL A 96 11.48 1.74 -6.56
N ILE A 97 11.32 0.91 -7.59
CA ILE A 97 10.56 -0.35 -7.51
C ILE A 97 11.48 -1.52 -7.88
N PRO A 98 11.72 -2.50 -6.99
CA PRO A 98 12.58 -3.64 -7.29
C PRO A 98 11.94 -4.52 -8.37
N PRO A 99 12.73 -5.03 -9.34
CA PRO A 99 12.21 -5.91 -10.37
C PRO A 99 11.69 -7.21 -9.75
N ARG A 100 10.51 -7.68 -10.18
CA ARG A 100 10.01 -9.00 -9.77
C ARG A 100 10.93 -10.09 -10.34
N LYS A 101 11.07 -11.22 -9.63
CA LYS A 101 11.94 -12.36 -10.01
C LYS A 101 11.81 -12.84 -11.47
N ASN A 102 10.66 -12.63 -12.12
CA ASN A 102 10.39 -13.07 -13.51
C ASN A 102 10.07 -11.90 -14.46
N THR A 103 10.47 -10.68 -14.12
CA THR A 103 10.17 -9.50 -14.94
C THR A 103 11.01 -9.51 -16.20
N LYS A 104 10.36 -9.45 -17.36
CA LYS A 104 11.05 -9.18 -18.63
C LYS A 104 11.11 -7.67 -18.85
N PRO A 105 12.21 -7.14 -19.41
CA PRO A 105 12.24 -5.74 -19.82
C PRO A 105 11.10 -5.49 -20.80
N ARG A 106 10.30 -4.45 -20.54
CA ARG A 106 9.28 -4.01 -21.49
C ARG A 106 9.99 -3.39 -22.69
N LYS A 107 9.52 -3.72 -23.88
CA LYS A 107 9.83 -2.94 -25.08
C LYS A 107 8.98 -1.68 -25.02
N ASP A 108 9.64 -0.53 -25.19
CA ASP A 108 9.00 0.77 -25.35
C ASP A 108 8.24 0.85 -26.68
#